data_AF-A0A3D3T435-F1
#
_entry.id   AF-A0A3D3T435-F1
#
_cell.length_a   1.000
_cell.length_b   1.000
_cell.length_c   1.000
_cell.angle_alpha   90.00
_cell.angle_beta   90.00
_cell.angle_gamma   90.00
#
_symmetry.space_group_name_H-M   'P 1'
#
loop_
_entity.id
_entity.type
_entity.pdbx_description
1 polymer ?
#
loop_
_entity_poly.entity_id
_entity_poly.type
_entity_poly.pdbx_seq_one_letter_code
_entity_poly.pdbx_strand_id
1 'polypeptide(L)'
;MEATENREIATPRAASLKTEHPLEFSGQTGEFFGIWIVNILLSILTLGIYSAWAKVRTKQYFYGNTQLDGSAFEYTADPVRILKGRVLAVIALVAYSLVGEVWPNLSGIAFLVLMALLPAVIVMSQSFRMRNTRWRGIRFAFERDYLNAYRLFTPAILYVAVIVAIPFAVGLD
;
A
#
# COMPACT_ATOMS: atom_id res chain seq x y z
N MET A 1 44.99 59.42 -16.59
CA MET A 1 43.61 58.94 -16.84
C MET A 1 43.72 57.55 -17.44
N GLU A 2 44.00 56.55 -16.61
CA GLU A 2 43.97 55.14 -16.99
C GLU A 2 42.79 54.53 -16.24
N ALA A 3 41.71 54.30 -16.97
CA ALA A 3 40.51 53.67 -16.45
C ALA A 3 40.73 52.16 -16.44
N THR A 4 40.81 51.64 -15.23
CA THR A 4 40.55 50.29 -14.75
C THR A 4 39.94 49.33 -15.77
N GLU A 5 40.73 48.32 -16.15
CA GLU A 5 40.32 47.09 -16.83
C GLU A 5 39.30 46.34 -15.97
N ASN A 6 38.02 46.52 -16.28
CA ASN A 6 36.93 45.82 -15.61
C ASN A 6 36.72 44.47 -16.29
N ARG A 7 37.46 43.44 -15.87
CA ARG A 7 37.18 42.05 -16.26
C ARG A 7 35.91 41.59 -15.57
N GLU A 8 34.80 41.61 -16.30
CA GLU A 8 33.62 40.82 -15.95
C GLU A 8 34.00 39.35 -15.97
N ILE A 9 34.12 38.77 -14.77
CA ILE A 9 34.23 37.33 -14.58
C ILE A 9 32.85 36.77 -14.94
N ALA A 10 32.66 36.38 -16.20
CA ALA A 10 31.51 35.60 -16.63
C ALA A 10 31.50 34.31 -15.81
N THR A 11 30.66 34.28 -14.76
CA THR A 11 30.45 33.10 -13.96
C THR A 11 29.83 32.06 -14.88
N PRO A 12 30.48 30.90 -15.14
CA PRO A 12 29.86 29.85 -15.90
C PRO A 12 28.63 29.42 -15.10
N ARG A 13 27.45 29.80 -15.57
CA ARG A 13 26.16 29.38 -15.03
C ARG A 13 26.14 27.87 -15.21
N ALA A 14 26.61 27.15 -14.20
CA ALA A 14 26.66 25.70 -14.18
C ALA A 14 25.23 25.22 -14.44
N ALA A 15 24.97 24.83 -15.68
CA ALA A 15 23.78 24.11 -16.04
C ALA A 15 23.86 22.82 -15.22
N SER A 16 23.09 22.76 -14.14
CA SER A 16 22.80 21.52 -13.45
C SER A 16 22.15 20.61 -14.47
N LEU A 17 22.95 19.80 -15.16
CA LEU A 17 22.48 18.71 -16.00
C LEU A 17 21.82 17.72 -15.05
N LYS A 18 20.55 17.97 -14.74
CA LYS A 18 19.69 17.05 -14.02
C LYS A 18 19.59 15.84 -14.93
N THR A 19 20.42 14.83 -14.67
CA THR A 19 20.33 13.55 -15.38
C THR A 19 18.97 12.96 -15.03
N GLU A 20 18.01 13.12 -15.93
CA GLU A 20 16.71 12.49 -15.79
C GLU A 20 16.89 11.01 -16.09
N HIS A 21 16.63 10.16 -15.10
CA HIS A 21 16.60 8.73 -15.32
C HIS A 21 15.21 8.36 -15.85
N PRO A 22 15.07 7.89 -17.10
CA PRO A 22 13.77 7.54 -17.64
C PRO A 22 13.19 6.34 -16.88
N LEU A 23 11.90 6.45 -16.57
CA LEU A 23 11.09 5.34 -16.08
C LEU A 23 10.38 4.74 -17.28
N GLU A 24 10.69 3.48 -17.60
CA GLU A 24 10.14 2.79 -18.75
C GLU A 24 9.27 1.61 -18.31
N PHE A 25 8.17 1.37 -19.03
CA PHE A 25 7.32 0.21 -18.83
C PHE A 25 7.18 -0.57 -20.12
N SER A 26 7.70 -1.80 -20.15
CA SER A 26 7.75 -2.66 -21.34
C SER A 26 6.70 -3.79 -21.33
N GLY A 27 5.71 -3.74 -20.45
CA GLY A 27 4.72 -4.80 -20.30
C GLY A 27 3.69 -4.81 -21.43
N GLN A 28 3.34 -6.02 -21.92
CA GLN A 28 2.35 -6.21 -22.97
C GLN A 28 0.98 -6.61 -22.41
N THR A 29 -0.10 -6.06 -22.98
CA THR A 29 -1.46 -6.36 -22.52
C THR A 29 -1.86 -7.82 -22.76
N GLY A 30 -1.50 -8.40 -23.91
CA GLY A 30 -1.84 -9.79 -24.25
C GLY A 30 -1.19 -10.80 -23.31
N GLU A 31 0.09 -10.61 -22.98
CA GLU A 31 0.81 -11.44 -22.00
C GLU A 31 0.17 -11.32 -20.61
N PHE A 32 -0.10 -10.09 -20.17
CA PHE A 32 -0.77 -9.85 -18.89
C PHE A 32 -2.16 -10.49 -18.82
N PHE A 33 -2.92 -10.41 -19.91
CA PHE A 33 -4.28 -10.96 -19.97
C PHE A 33 -4.28 -12.48 -19.74
N GLY A 34 -3.33 -13.21 -20.33
CA GLY A 34 -3.14 -14.63 -20.08
C GLY A 34 -2.84 -14.96 -18.61
N ILE A 35 -1.98 -14.16 -17.96
CA ILE A 35 -1.70 -14.31 -16.53
C ILE A 35 -2.96 -14.02 -15.69
N TRP A 36 -3.67 -12.96 -16.02
CA TRP A 36 -4.84 -12.49 -15.27
C TRP A 36 -6.00 -13.48 -15.31
N ILE A 37 -6.31 -14.04 -16.48
CA ILE A 37 -7.43 -15.00 -16.61
C ILE A 37 -7.14 -16.29 -15.85
N VAL A 38 -5.92 -16.84 -15.96
CA VAL A 38 -5.50 -18.03 -15.20
C VAL A 38 -5.57 -17.76 -13.70
N ASN A 39 -5.09 -16.59 -13.27
CA ASN A 39 -5.14 -16.19 -11.87
C ASN A 39 -6.57 -16.10 -11.32
N ILE A 40 -7.52 -15.58 -12.12
CA ILE A 40 -8.93 -15.50 -11.73
C ILE A 40 -9.53 -16.90 -11.64
N LEU A 41 -9.35 -17.73 -12.68
CA LEU A 41 -9.88 -19.09 -12.70
C LEU A 41 -9.38 -19.89 -11.48
N LEU A 42 -8.08 -19.87 -11.21
CA LEU A 42 -7.52 -20.53 -10.03
C LEU A 42 -8.02 -19.93 -8.71
N SER A 43 -8.22 -18.62 -8.64
CA SER A 43 -8.78 -17.98 -7.44
C SER A 43 -10.21 -18.43 -7.19
N ILE A 44 -11.06 -18.54 -8.23
CA ILE A 44 -12.44 -19.02 -8.08
C ILE A 44 -12.44 -20.51 -7.69
N LEU A 45 -11.70 -21.35 -8.41
CA LEU A 45 -11.62 -22.79 -8.16
C LEU A 45 -11.10 -23.14 -6.76
N THR A 46 -10.31 -22.26 -6.15
CA THR A 46 -9.77 -22.43 -4.79
C THR A 46 -10.51 -21.61 -3.73
N LEU A 47 -11.72 -21.11 -4.02
CA LEU A 47 -12.52 -20.29 -3.11
C LEU A 47 -11.78 -19.07 -2.55
N GLY A 48 -10.93 -18.47 -3.37
CA GLY A 48 -10.15 -17.28 -3.07
C GLY A 48 -8.79 -17.55 -2.42
N ILE A 49 -8.42 -18.78 -2.10
CA ILE A 49 -7.11 -19.10 -1.48
C ILE A 49 -5.97 -18.74 -2.44
N TYR A 50 -6.05 -19.15 -3.71
CA TYR A 50 -5.00 -18.88 -4.71
C TYR A 50 -4.79 -17.38 -4.98
N SER A 51 -5.74 -16.52 -4.60
CA SER A 51 -5.63 -15.07 -4.79
C SER A 51 -4.39 -14.45 -4.15
N ALA A 52 -3.74 -15.14 -3.20
CA ALA A 52 -2.48 -14.68 -2.59
C ALA A 52 -1.30 -14.85 -3.57
N TRP A 53 -1.22 -15.99 -4.25
CA TRP A 53 -0.25 -16.27 -5.31
C TRP A 53 -0.52 -15.42 -6.54
N ALA A 54 -1.79 -15.30 -6.95
CA ALA A 54 -2.19 -14.42 -8.04
C ALA A 54 -1.67 -12.99 -7.82
N LYS A 55 -1.85 -12.44 -6.60
CA LYS A 55 -1.37 -11.10 -6.24
C LYS A 55 0.15 -10.97 -6.39
N VAL A 56 0.92 -11.97 -5.96
CA VAL A 56 2.39 -11.96 -6.10
C VAL A 56 2.78 -12.02 -7.58
N ARG A 57 2.20 -12.93 -8.35
CA ARG A 57 2.50 -13.10 -9.79
C ARG A 57 2.19 -11.84 -10.59
N THR A 58 1.03 -11.21 -10.32
CA THR A 58 0.68 -9.91 -10.94
C THR A 58 1.71 -8.84 -10.61
N LYS A 59 2.18 -8.74 -9.36
CA LYS A 59 3.21 -7.76 -9.00
C LYS A 59 4.57 -8.05 -9.60
N GLN A 60 4.97 -9.32 -9.68
CA GLN A 60 6.19 -9.73 -10.36
C GLN A 60 6.17 -9.32 -11.83
N TYR A 61 5.04 -9.50 -12.51
CA TYR A 61 4.86 -9.06 -13.88
C TYR A 61 5.04 -7.54 -14.03
N PHE A 62 4.32 -6.74 -13.25
CA PHE A 62 4.43 -5.28 -13.35
C PHE A 62 5.82 -4.77 -12.96
N TYR A 63 6.43 -5.31 -11.92
CA TYR A 63 7.73 -4.84 -11.43
C TYR A 63 8.86 -5.24 -12.39
N GLY A 64 8.84 -6.48 -12.89
CA GLY A 64 9.82 -6.94 -13.88
C GLY A 64 9.73 -6.21 -15.22
N ASN A 65 8.55 -5.68 -15.57
CA ASN A 65 8.34 -4.86 -16.76
C ASN A 65 8.49 -3.36 -16.51
N THR A 66 8.74 -2.92 -15.26
CA THR A 66 9.01 -1.51 -14.94
C THR A 66 10.50 -1.35 -14.73
N GLN A 67 11.14 -0.53 -15.55
CA GLN A 67 12.58 -0.27 -15.50
C GLN A 67 12.85 1.17 -15.11
N LEU A 68 13.86 1.35 -14.27
CA LEU A 68 14.43 2.65 -13.94
C LEU A 68 15.92 2.58 -14.25
N ASP A 69 16.41 3.50 -15.07
CA ASP A 69 17.84 3.57 -15.46
C ASP A 69 18.34 2.23 -16.05
N GLY A 70 17.54 1.59 -16.92
CA GLY A 70 17.88 0.32 -17.55
C GLY A 70 17.92 -0.90 -16.62
N SER A 71 17.37 -0.81 -15.40
CA SER A 71 17.24 -1.95 -14.48
C SER A 71 15.81 -2.10 -13.99
N ALA A 72 15.27 -3.32 -14.11
CA ALA A 72 13.92 -3.64 -13.67
C ALA A 72 13.79 -3.67 -12.14
N PHE A 73 12.57 -3.45 -11.65
CA PHE A 73 12.23 -3.73 -10.25
C PHE A 73 11.96 -5.23 -10.05
N GLU A 74 12.20 -5.70 -8.83
CA GLU A 74 11.92 -7.08 -8.44
C GLU A 74 10.93 -7.10 -7.27
N TYR A 75 9.96 -8.01 -7.32
CA TYR A 75 9.02 -8.25 -6.23
C TYR A 75 9.14 -9.67 -5.68
N THR A 76 9.60 -9.78 -4.43
CA THR A 76 10.04 -11.04 -3.81
C THR A 76 9.16 -11.48 -2.63
N ALA A 77 7.89 -11.06 -2.64
CA ALA A 77 6.99 -11.37 -1.53
C ALA A 77 6.56 -12.84 -1.51
N ASP A 78 6.57 -13.42 -0.31
CA ASP A 78 6.01 -14.74 -0.04
C ASP A 78 4.46 -14.69 0.00
N PRO A 79 3.77 -15.42 -0.89
CA PRO A 79 2.30 -15.44 -0.95
C PRO A 79 1.66 -15.98 0.34
N VAL A 80 2.31 -16.90 1.06
CA VAL A 80 1.77 -17.47 2.30
C VAL A 80 1.63 -16.41 3.38
N ARG A 81 2.56 -15.43 3.43
CA ARG A 81 2.46 -14.29 4.37
C ARG A 81 1.25 -13.41 4.07
N ILE A 82 0.93 -13.22 2.79
CA ILE A 82 -0.28 -12.48 2.36
C ILE A 82 -1.53 -13.25 2.75
N LEU A 83 -1.53 -14.58 2.56
CA LEU A 83 -2.65 -15.45 2.93
C LEU A 83 -2.92 -15.39 4.45
N LYS A 84 -1.89 -15.49 5.30
CA LYS A 84 -2.03 -15.37 6.76
C LYS A 84 -2.71 -14.06 7.18
N GLY A 85 -2.30 -12.94 6.57
CA GLY A 85 -2.93 -11.64 6.82
C GLY A 85 -4.41 -11.61 6.42
N ARG A 86 -4.78 -12.24 5.29
CA ARG A 86 -6.18 -12.35 4.85
C ARG A 86 -7.00 -13.25 5.76
N VAL A 87 -6.45 -14.40 6.18
CA VAL A 87 -7.12 -15.31 7.12
C VAL A 87 -7.41 -14.57 8.43
N LEU A 88 -6.45 -13.82 8.96
CA LEU A 88 -6.67 -12.98 10.15
C LEU A 88 -7.78 -11.94 9.93
N ALA A 89 -7.80 -11.27 8.76
CA ALA A 89 -8.84 -10.30 8.43
C ALA A 89 -10.24 -10.95 8.32
N VAL A 90 -10.34 -12.13 7.72
CA VAL A 90 -11.59 -12.90 7.64
C VAL A 90 -12.05 -13.31 9.04
N ILE A 91 -11.15 -13.79 9.90
CA ILE A 91 -11.49 -14.13 11.29
C ILE A 91 -12.02 -12.90 12.04
N ALA A 92 -11.36 -11.74 11.90
CA ALA A 92 -11.80 -10.50 12.52
C ALA A 92 -13.18 -10.06 12.02
N LEU A 93 -13.46 -10.22 10.72
CA LEU A 93 -14.76 -9.90 10.12
C LEU A 93 -15.86 -10.83 10.63
N VAL A 94 -15.61 -12.14 10.66
CA VAL A 94 -16.56 -13.13 11.20
C VAL A 94 -16.83 -12.86 12.68
N ALA A 95 -15.80 -12.56 13.47
CA ALA A 95 -15.97 -12.17 14.87
C ALA A 95 -16.85 -10.92 15.02
N TYR A 96 -16.63 -9.90 14.20
CA TYR A 96 -17.48 -8.70 14.16
C TYR A 96 -18.94 -9.04 13.82
N SER A 97 -19.18 -9.87 12.80
CA SER A 97 -20.53 -10.31 12.42
C SER A 97 -21.23 -11.05 13.56
N LEU A 98 -20.53 -11.94 14.27
CA LEU A 98 -21.10 -12.68 15.41
C LEU A 98 -21.41 -11.77 16.60
N VAL A 99 -20.54 -10.79 16.90
CA VAL A 99 -20.80 -9.80 17.96
C VAL A 99 -22.07 -9.00 17.66
N GLY A 100 -22.31 -8.65 16.39
CA GLY A 100 -23.52 -7.94 15.98
C GLY A 100 -24.82 -8.70 16.24
N GLU A 101 -24.80 -10.03 16.08
CA GLU A 101 -25.97 -10.89 16.31
C GLU A 101 -26.24 -11.15 17.80
N VAL A 102 -25.19 -11.32 18.61
CA VAL A 102 -25.33 -11.70 20.03
C VAL A 102 -25.50 -10.47 20.93
N TRP A 103 -24.78 -9.39 20.64
CA TRP A 103 -24.77 -8.17 21.44
C TRP A 103 -24.83 -6.93 20.54
N PRO A 104 -26.03 -6.55 20.08
CA PRO A 104 -26.22 -5.40 19.20
C PRO A 104 -25.53 -4.12 19.71
N ASN A 105 -25.56 -3.89 21.03
CA ASN A 105 -24.96 -2.71 21.65
C ASN A 105 -23.42 -2.70 21.59
N LEU A 106 -22.77 -3.87 21.50
CA LEU A 106 -21.31 -3.98 21.38
C LEU A 106 -20.82 -3.84 19.93
N SER A 107 -21.72 -3.93 18.93
CA SER A 107 -21.35 -3.87 17.51
C SER A 107 -20.68 -2.55 17.13
N GLY A 108 -21.16 -1.43 17.66
CA GLY A 108 -20.59 -0.10 17.45
C GLY A 108 -19.15 0.00 17.98
N ILE A 109 -18.89 -0.54 19.17
CA ILE A 109 -17.54 -0.58 19.76
C ILE A 109 -16.63 -1.47 18.91
N ALA A 110 -17.09 -2.65 18.51
CA ALA A 110 -16.33 -3.57 17.66
C ALA A 110 -15.98 -2.92 16.31
N PHE A 111 -16.88 -2.16 15.71
CA PHE A 111 -16.63 -1.39 14.49
C PHE A 111 -15.55 -0.32 14.69
N LEU A 112 -15.61 0.43 15.80
CA LEU A 112 -14.59 1.43 16.11
C LEU A 112 -13.20 0.81 16.35
N VAL A 113 -13.14 -0.36 16.98
CA VAL A 113 -11.88 -1.11 17.12
C VAL A 113 -11.33 -1.52 15.76
N LEU A 114 -12.15 -2.07 14.88
CA LEU A 114 -11.73 -2.42 13.51
C LEU A 114 -11.22 -1.19 12.76
N MET A 115 -11.90 -0.05 12.90
CA MET A 115 -11.50 1.20 12.28
C MET A 115 -10.17 1.73 12.84
N ALA A 116 -9.96 1.62 14.15
CA ALA A 116 -8.70 1.98 14.80
C ALA A 116 -7.54 1.06 14.41
N LEU A 117 -7.80 -0.15 13.92
CA LEU A 117 -6.76 -1.04 13.37
C LEU A 117 -6.33 -0.65 11.94
N LEU A 118 -7.16 0.07 11.18
CA LEU A 118 -6.87 0.41 9.78
C LEU A 118 -5.55 1.17 9.57
N PRO A 119 -5.21 2.21 10.37
CA PRO A 119 -3.94 2.93 10.18
C PRO A 119 -2.74 2.00 10.36
N ALA A 120 -2.78 1.14 11.37
CA ALA A 120 -1.74 0.16 11.62
C ALA A 120 -1.63 -0.87 10.47
N VAL A 121 -2.77 -1.37 9.96
CA VAL A 121 -2.81 -2.29 8.81
C VAL A 121 -2.23 -1.64 7.56
N ILE A 122 -2.53 -0.37 7.30
CA ILE A 122 -1.99 0.37 6.15
C ILE A 122 -0.47 0.49 6.28
N VAL A 123 0.04 0.99 7.40
CA VAL A 123 1.50 1.13 7.64
C VAL A 123 2.18 -0.24 7.49
N MET A 124 1.59 -1.29 8.06
CA MET A 124 2.12 -2.65 7.95
C MET A 124 2.14 -3.13 6.49
N SER A 125 1.08 -2.89 5.73
CA SER A 125 0.94 -3.24 4.30
C SER A 125 1.97 -2.51 3.42
N GLN A 126 2.19 -1.21 3.66
CA GLN A 126 3.23 -0.45 2.96
C GLN A 126 4.62 -1.00 3.30
N SER A 127 4.88 -1.24 4.58
CA SER A 127 6.17 -1.78 5.02
C SER A 127 6.44 -3.16 4.44
N PHE A 128 5.42 -4.02 4.36
CA PHE A 128 5.51 -5.33 3.73
C PHE A 128 5.82 -5.19 2.24
N ARG A 129 5.13 -4.32 1.52
CA ARG A 129 5.38 -4.14 0.08
C ARG A 129 6.81 -3.69 -0.17
N MET A 130 7.25 -2.61 0.47
CA MET A 130 8.58 -2.03 0.22
C MET A 130 9.71 -2.99 0.56
N ARG A 131 9.62 -3.71 1.70
CA ARG A 131 10.64 -4.71 2.07
C ARG A 131 10.78 -5.86 1.07
N ASN A 132 9.74 -6.13 0.30
CA ASN A 132 9.74 -7.15 -0.75
C ASN A 132 10.03 -6.56 -2.14
N THR A 133 10.15 -5.24 -2.27
CA THR A 133 10.57 -4.55 -3.49
C THR A 133 12.09 -4.41 -3.49
N ARG A 134 12.72 -4.72 -4.62
CA ARG A 134 14.15 -4.54 -4.86
C ARG A 134 14.39 -3.80 -6.17
N TRP A 135 15.50 -3.08 -6.23
CA TRP A 135 16.03 -2.50 -7.46
C TRP A 135 17.56 -2.63 -7.43
N ARG A 136 18.14 -3.18 -8.50
CA ARG A 136 19.59 -3.46 -8.58
C ARG A 136 20.12 -4.23 -7.35
N GLY A 137 19.35 -5.19 -6.86
CA GLY A 137 19.67 -5.99 -5.66
C GLY A 137 19.44 -5.29 -4.29
N ILE A 138 19.22 -3.98 -4.26
CA ILE A 138 19.00 -3.21 -3.03
C ILE A 138 17.51 -3.26 -2.65
N ARG A 139 17.22 -3.64 -1.40
CA ARG A 139 15.85 -3.70 -0.86
C ARG A 139 15.37 -2.31 -0.45
N PHE A 140 14.11 -2.02 -0.73
CA PHE A 140 13.51 -0.78 -0.26
C PHE A 140 13.17 -0.89 1.22
N ALA A 141 13.53 0.13 1.98
CA ALA A 141 13.14 0.28 3.37
C ALA A 141 11.93 1.22 3.46
N PHE A 142 11.02 0.90 4.38
CA PHE A 142 9.92 1.78 4.74
C PHE A 142 9.95 1.95 6.25
N GLU A 143 10.14 3.18 6.67
CA GLU A 143 10.09 3.56 8.08
C GLU A 143 8.64 3.53 8.56
N ARG A 144 8.39 2.75 9.61
CA ARG A 144 7.04 2.53 10.12
C ARG A 144 6.64 3.67 11.02
N ASP A 145 5.95 4.64 10.46
CA ASP A 145 5.43 5.76 11.22
C ASP A 145 3.96 5.55 11.59
N TYR A 146 3.74 4.90 12.74
CA TYR A 146 2.40 4.67 13.27
C TYR A 146 1.78 5.96 13.81
N LEU A 147 2.57 6.84 14.45
CA LEU A 147 2.05 8.02 15.12
C LEU A 147 1.43 8.99 14.10
N ASN A 148 2.13 9.27 13.01
CA ASN A 148 1.59 10.16 11.98
C ASN A 148 0.45 9.49 11.20
N ALA A 149 0.46 8.17 11.03
CA ALA A 149 -0.69 7.46 10.49
C ALA A 149 -1.92 7.61 11.39
N TYR A 150 -1.79 7.42 12.70
CA TYR A 150 -2.90 7.63 13.62
C TYR A 150 -3.38 9.09 13.61
N ARG A 151 -2.48 10.07 13.66
CA ARG A 151 -2.84 11.50 13.56
C ARG A 151 -3.65 11.83 12.32
N LEU A 152 -3.29 11.26 11.17
CA LEU A 152 -4.01 11.46 9.91
C LEU A 152 -5.41 10.85 9.95
N PHE A 153 -5.58 9.69 10.59
CA PHE A 153 -6.86 9.00 10.66
C PHE A 153 -7.74 9.41 11.86
N THR A 154 -7.19 10.09 12.87
CA THR A 154 -7.93 10.53 14.07
C THR A 154 -9.19 11.31 13.73
N PRO A 155 -9.19 12.32 12.83
CA PRO A 155 -10.43 13.06 12.51
C PRO A 155 -11.53 12.15 11.94
N ALA A 156 -11.16 11.20 11.09
CA ALA A 156 -12.11 10.23 10.54
C ALA A 156 -12.64 9.29 11.62
N ILE A 157 -11.76 8.76 12.48
CA ILE A 157 -12.13 7.87 13.59
C ILE A 157 -13.09 8.58 14.56
N LEU A 158 -12.80 9.84 14.91
CA LEU A 158 -13.66 10.63 15.79
C LEU A 158 -15.01 10.95 15.13
N TYR A 159 -15.01 11.33 13.85
CA TYR A 159 -16.26 11.57 13.11
C TYR A 159 -17.17 10.35 13.10
N VAL A 160 -16.60 9.17 12.83
CA VAL A 160 -17.35 7.91 12.85
C VAL A 160 -17.77 7.54 14.28
N ALA A 161 -16.93 7.75 15.29
CA ALA A 161 -17.28 7.51 16.69
C ALA A 161 -18.48 8.33 17.14
N VAL A 162 -18.57 9.60 16.72
CA VAL A 162 -19.73 10.45 16.99
C VAL A 162 -20.98 9.87 16.33
N ILE A 163 -20.92 9.48 15.05
CA ILE A 163 -22.07 8.87 14.35
C ILE A 163 -22.55 7.60 15.06
N VAL A 164 -21.62 6.73 15.44
CA VAL A 164 -21.92 5.48 16.15
C VAL A 164 -22.54 5.75 17.53
N ALA A 165 -22.17 6.84 18.20
CA ALA A 165 -22.69 7.20 19.52
C ALA A 165 -24.10 7.81 19.51
N ILE A 166 -24.56 8.38 18.39
CA ILE A 166 -25.85 9.08 18.32
C ILE A 166 -27.04 8.18 18.70
N PRO A 167 -27.22 6.95 18.16
CA PRO A 167 -28.36 6.10 18.53
C PRO A 167 -28.44 5.83 20.04
N PHE A 168 -27.29 5.53 20.66
CA PHE A 168 -27.18 5.31 22.10
C PHE A 168 -27.51 6.56 22.93
N ALA A 169 -27.20 7.76 22.42
CA ALA A 169 -27.47 9.02 23.12
C ALA A 169 -28.95 9.45 23.01
N VAL A 170 -29.62 9.09 21.92
CA VAL A 170 -31.02 9.43 21.66
C VAL A 170 -31.99 8.38 22.25
N GLY A 171 -31.47 7.28 22.79
CA GLY A 171 -32.28 6.17 23.30
C GLY A 171 -33.00 5.41 22.18
N LEU A 172 -32.40 5.41 20.98
CA LEU A 172 -32.82 4.59 19.85
C LEU A 172 -32.12 3.23 19.97
N ASP A 173 -32.52 2.45 20.97
CA ASP A 173 -32.12 1.04 21.12
C ASP A 173 -33.11 0.11 20.42
#